data_AF-A0A958J9A7-F1
#
_entry.id   AF-A0A958J9A7-F1
#
_cell.length_a   1.000
_cell.length_b   1.000
_cell.length_c   1.000
_cell.angle_alpha   90.00
_cell.angle_beta   90.00
_cell.angle_gamma   90.00
#
_symmetry.space_group_name_H-M   'P 1'
#
loop_
_entity.id
_entity.type
_entity.pdbx_description
1 polymer ?
#
loop_
_entity_poly.entity_id
_entity_poly.type
_entity_poly.pdbx_seq_one_letter_code
_entity_poly.pdbx_strand_id
1 'polypeptide(L)'
;EIVQVSPAIDPVSRSFKAAVRVNNPEQQLRPGMFVKFDAIVAHKDSVIVIPKSIILAKRAGNTVFVVDKGAAFEKVITTGLENSDQVEVVEGLSVDDRLVVKGYETLRNRSKVKVVK
;
A
#
# COMPACT_ATOMS: atom_id res chain seq x y z
N GLU A 1 21.34 6.51 3.23
CA GLU A 1 20.60 7.02 4.39
C GLU A 1 20.45 8.54 4.33
N ILE A 2 19.33 9.10 4.78
CA ILE A 2 19.15 10.55 4.89
C ILE A 2 19.90 11.01 6.14
N VAL A 3 20.86 11.93 5.98
CA VAL A 3 21.67 12.42 7.11
C VAL A 3 21.18 13.74 7.66
N GLN A 4 20.55 14.57 6.82
CA GLN A 4 20.06 15.88 7.22
C GLN A 4 18.91 16.32 6.32
N VAL A 5 17.93 16.99 6.91
CA VAL A 5 16.88 17.72 6.18
C VAL A 5 16.94 19.18 6.64
N SER A 6 17.03 20.09 5.69
CA SER A 6 16.99 21.53 5.94
C SER A 6 15.60 21.92 6.47
N PRO A 7 15.50 22.70 7.56
CA PRO A 7 14.21 23.16 8.07
C PRO A 7 13.57 24.25 7.19
N ALA A 8 14.37 24.92 6.34
CA ALA A 8 13.88 25.94 5.43
C ALA A 8 13.21 25.33 4.21
N ILE A 9 11.93 25.66 4.00
CA ILE A 9 11.17 25.32 2.81
C ILE A 9 11.50 26.32 1.68
N ASP A 10 11.75 25.82 0.49
CA ASP A 10 11.82 26.67 -0.70
C ASP A 10 10.39 27.07 -1.12
N PRO A 11 10.02 28.36 -1.09
CA PRO A 11 8.62 28.77 -1.30
C PRO A 11 8.15 28.61 -2.74
N VAL A 12 9.07 28.51 -3.71
CA VAL A 12 8.75 28.37 -5.13
C VAL A 12 8.43 26.91 -5.44
N SER A 13 9.30 26.00 -5.02
CA SER A 13 9.15 24.56 -5.28
C SER A 13 8.37 23.80 -4.20
N ARG A 14 8.11 24.45 -3.05
CA ARG A 14 7.53 23.83 -1.84
C ARG A 14 8.29 22.56 -1.41
N SER A 15 9.60 22.55 -1.62
CA SER A 15 10.46 21.40 -1.33
C SER A 15 11.44 21.69 -0.20
N PHE A 16 11.88 20.63 0.46
CA PHE A 16 12.95 20.68 1.45
C PHE A 16 14.23 20.12 0.85
N LYS A 17 15.36 20.78 1.14
CA LYS A 17 16.67 20.23 0.78
C LYS A 17 17.06 19.15 1.79
N ALA A 18 17.36 17.96 1.30
CA ALA A 18 17.87 16.86 2.12
C ALA A 18 19.26 16.44 1.64
N ALA A 19 20.15 16.10 2.57
CA ALA A 19 21.44 15.47 2.31
C ALA A 19 21.32 13.98 2.56
N VAL A 20 21.81 13.17 1.62
CA VAL A 20 21.76 11.71 1.65
C VAL A 20 23.18 11.18 1.54
N ARG A 21 23.55 10.25 2.44
CA ARG A 21 24.79 9.49 2.34
C ARG A 21 24.52 8.19 1.60
N VAL A 22 25.27 7.93 0.55
CA VAL A 22 25.20 6.71 -0.25
C VAL A 22 26.57 6.05 -0.24
N ASN A 23 26.63 4.77 0.06
CA ASN A 23 27.86 4.00 -0.05
C ASN A 23 28.14 3.74 -1.53
N ASN A 24 29.26 4.25 -2.03
CA ASN A 24 29.66 4.15 -3.43
C ASN A 24 31.08 3.54 -3.57
N PRO A 25 31.32 2.31 -3.05
CA PRO A 25 32.65 1.71 -3.03
C PRO A 25 33.23 1.49 -4.45
N GLU A 26 32.36 1.22 -5.43
CA GLU A 26 32.74 0.98 -6.82
C GLU A 26 32.80 2.25 -7.68
N GLN A 27 32.64 3.44 -7.09
CA GLN A 27 32.71 4.74 -7.77
C GLN A 27 31.74 4.91 -8.96
N GLN A 28 30.62 4.19 -8.98
CA GLN A 28 29.62 4.27 -10.05
C GLN A 28 28.88 5.62 -10.06
N LEU A 29 28.69 6.25 -8.90
CA LEU A 29 28.07 7.56 -8.78
C LEU A 29 29.12 8.67 -8.91
N ARG A 30 29.00 9.49 -9.97
CA ARG A 30 29.88 10.65 -10.23
C ARG A 30 29.19 11.97 -9.90
N PRO A 31 29.94 13.00 -9.47
CA PRO A 31 29.40 14.34 -9.27
C PRO A 31 28.68 14.86 -10.52
N GLY A 32 27.55 15.55 -10.33
CA GLY A 32 26.74 16.09 -11.43
C GLY A 32 25.70 15.13 -12.01
N MET A 33 25.66 13.87 -11.58
CA MET A 33 24.60 12.93 -11.97
C MET A 33 23.28 13.25 -11.26
N PHE A 34 22.19 13.09 -11.99
CA PHE A 34 20.86 12.99 -11.41
C PHE A 34 20.62 11.56 -10.96
N VAL A 35 20.03 11.40 -9.78
CA VAL A 35 19.67 10.09 -9.23
C VAL A 35 18.20 10.09 -8.84
N LYS A 36 17.56 8.92 -9.00
CA LYS A 36 16.30 8.61 -8.33
C LYS A 36 16.63 7.72 -7.15
N PHE A 37 16.02 7.98 -6.00
CA PHE A 37 16.17 7.14 -4.83
C PHE A 37 14.79 6.90 -4.24
N ASP A 38 14.56 5.69 -3.76
CA ASP A 38 13.36 5.33 -3.01
C ASP A 38 13.67 5.49 -1.52
N ALA A 39 12.89 6.33 -0.85
CA ALA A 39 13.00 6.55 0.59
C ALA A 39 11.97 5.70 1.32
N ILE A 40 12.44 4.72 2.11
CA ILE A 40 11.57 3.94 2.99
C ILE A 40 11.30 4.79 4.24
N VAL A 41 10.09 5.34 4.35
CA VAL A 41 9.69 6.22 5.46
C VAL A 41 9.10 5.43 6.64
N ALA A 42 8.45 4.31 6.35
CA ALA A 42 7.88 3.41 7.34
C ALA A 42 8.03 1.97 6.85
N HIS A 43 8.26 1.06 7.79
CA HIS A 43 8.32 -0.37 7.54
C HIS A 43 7.60 -1.09 8.67
N LYS A 44 6.83 -2.12 8.33
CA LYS A 44 6.14 -2.96 9.30
C LYS A 44 6.13 -4.41 8.83
N ASP A 45 6.65 -5.28 9.67
CA ASP A 45 6.71 -6.72 9.42
C ASP A 45 5.39 -7.42 9.78
N SER A 46 5.17 -8.58 9.19
CA SER A 46 4.06 -9.50 9.53
C SER A 46 2.66 -8.88 9.39
N VAL A 47 2.42 -8.19 8.27
CA VAL A 47 1.14 -7.54 7.97
C VAL A 47 0.41 -8.22 6.82
N ILE A 48 -0.93 -8.19 6.84
CA ILE A 48 -1.74 -8.61 5.69
C ILE A 48 -1.76 -7.46 4.70
N VAL A 49 -1.28 -7.72 3.47
CA VAL A 49 -1.24 -6.72 2.40
C VAL A 49 -2.21 -7.11 1.30
N ILE A 50 -3.01 -6.14 0.87
CA ILE A 50 -3.97 -6.32 -0.23
C ILE A 50 -3.78 -5.23 -1.29
N PRO A 51 -4.12 -5.50 -2.57
CA PRO A 51 -4.13 -4.45 -3.59
C PRO A 51 -5.10 -3.33 -3.22
N LYS A 52 -4.69 -2.07 -3.40
CA LYS A 52 -5.56 -0.92 -3.12
C LYS A 52 -6.79 -0.87 -4.03
N SER A 53 -6.67 -1.41 -5.24
CA SER A 53 -7.73 -1.41 -6.26
C SER A 53 -9.01 -2.15 -5.85
N ILE A 54 -8.91 -3.13 -4.96
CA ILE A 54 -10.04 -4.00 -4.59
C ILE A 54 -10.79 -3.53 -3.34
N ILE A 55 -10.35 -2.42 -2.74
CA ILE A 55 -10.96 -1.83 -1.55
C ILE A 55 -12.12 -0.94 -1.97
N LEU A 56 -13.29 -1.21 -1.41
CA LEU A 56 -14.49 -0.42 -1.63
C LEU A 56 -14.68 0.56 -0.47
N ALA A 57 -14.51 1.85 -0.74
CA ALA A 57 -14.84 2.90 0.21
C ALA A 57 -16.36 3.10 0.25
N LYS A 58 -17.00 2.69 1.35
CA LYS A 58 -18.43 2.91 1.60
C LYS A 58 -18.63 3.87 2.77
N ARG A 59 -19.86 4.37 2.96
CA ARG A 59 -20.20 5.23 4.12
C ARG A 59 -19.88 4.60 5.47
N ALA A 60 -19.89 3.26 5.55
CA ALA A 60 -19.59 2.50 6.76
C ALA A 60 -18.09 2.21 6.97
N GLY A 61 -17.23 2.56 6.01
CA GLY A 61 -15.78 2.31 6.06
C GLY A 61 -15.24 1.59 4.81
N ASN A 62 -13.95 1.27 4.87
CA ASN A 62 -13.27 0.49 3.85
C ASN A 62 -13.72 -0.96 3.93
N THR A 63 -14.09 -1.53 2.79
CA THR A 63 -14.74 -2.84 2.74
C THR A 63 -14.17 -3.69 1.62
N VAL A 64 -14.07 -5.00 1.85
CA VAL A 64 -13.60 -5.98 0.86
C VAL A 64 -14.54 -7.19 0.80
N PHE A 65 -14.43 -7.96 -0.28
CA PHE A 65 -15.18 -9.20 -0.43
C PHE A 65 -14.29 -10.42 -0.22
N VAL A 66 -14.71 -11.30 0.69
CA VAL A 66 -14.08 -12.61 0.93
C VAL A 66 -15.03 -13.73 0.52
N VAL A 67 -14.49 -14.86 0.08
CA VAL A 67 -15.28 -16.02 -0.34
C VAL A 67 -15.23 -17.09 0.73
N ASP A 68 -16.39 -17.46 1.25
CA ASP A 68 -16.56 -18.63 2.10
C ASP A 68 -17.64 -19.55 1.53
N LYS A 69 -17.33 -20.85 1.43
CA LYS A 69 -18.25 -21.91 0.94
C LYS A 69 -19.02 -21.57 -0.34
N GLY A 70 -18.40 -20.84 -1.28
CA GLY A 70 -19.01 -20.47 -2.57
C GLY A 70 -19.94 -19.25 -2.53
N ALA A 71 -19.94 -18.50 -1.43
CA ALA A 71 -20.61 -17.21 -1.32
C ALA A 71 -19.60 -16.09 -1.00
N ALA A 72 -19.82 -14.92 -1.59
CA ALA A 72 -19.04 -13.72 -1.29
C ALA A 72 -19.67 -12.99 -0.10
N PHE A 73 -18.87 -12.74 0.92
CA PHE A 73 -19.24 -11.99 2.11
C PHE A 73 -18.50 -10.66 2.12
N GLU A 74 -19.24 -9.62 2.46
CA GLU A 74 -18.70 -8.28 2.63
C GLU A 74 -18.11 -8.15 4.03
N LYS A 75 -16.82 -7.81 4.14
CA LYS A 75 -16.12 -7.58 5.40
C LYS A 75 -15.59 -6.15 5.45
N VAL A 76 -15.93 -5.44 6.52
CA VAL A 76 -15.35 -4.13 6.84
C VAL A 76 -13.94 -4.35 7.36
N ILE A 77 -13.00 -3.55 6.88
CA ILE A 77 -11.59 -3.63 7.24
C ILE A 77 -11.06 -2.30 7.74
N THR A 78 -10.07 -2.38 8.64
CA THR A 78 -9.30 -1.23 9.08
C THR A 78 -7.96 -1.24 8.35
N THR A 79 -7.66 -0.18 7.61
CA THR A 79 -6.44 -0.06 6.81
C THR A 79 -5.36 0.72 7.55
N GLY A 80 -4.10 0.34 7.36
CA GLY A 80 -2.92 0.93 7.99
C GLY A 80 -2.04 1.66 6.98
N LEU A 81 -0.75 1.30 6.96
CA LEU A 81 0.21 1.83 5.99
C LEU A 81 -0.25 1.55 4.55
N GLU A 82 -0.05 2.52 3.68
CA GLU A 82 -0.34 2.37 2.25
C GLU A 82 0.81 2.86 1.40
N ASN A 83 1.05 2.14 0.31
CA ASN A 83 1.97 2.51 -0.76
C ASN A 83 1.16 2.76 -2.05
N SER A 84 1.83 2.97 -3.19
CA SER A 84 1.18 3.25 -4.48
C SER A 84 0.15 2.19 -4.88
N ASP A 85 0.46 0.91 -4.67
CA ASP A 85 -0.33 -0.21 -5.20
C ASP A 85 -0.97 -1.07 -4.12
N GLN A 86 -0.50 -0.95 -2.89
CA GLN A 86 -0.77 -1.89 -1.80
C GLN A 86 -1.18 -1.17 -0.52
N VAL A 87 -2.08 -1.80 0.23
CA VAL A 87 -2.57 -1.33 1.52
C VAL A 87 -2.39 -2.44 2.56
N GLU A 88 -1.92 -2.05 3.74
CA GLU A 88 -1.94 -2.88 4.94
C GLU A 88 -3.36 -2.96 5.50
N VAL A 89 -3.77 -4.17 5.89
CA VAL A 89 -4.99 -4.40 6.67
C VAL A 89 -4.61 -4.71 8.12
N VAL A 90 -5.03 -3.83 9.03
CA VAL A 90 -4.78 -3.94 10.47
C VAL A 90 -5.80 -4.87 11.13
N GLU A 91 -7.08 -4.77 10.71
CA GLU A 91 -8.17 -5.56 11.27
C GLU A 91 -9.19 -5.94 10.19
N GLY A 92 -9.90 -7.05 10.42
CA GLY A 92 -11.02 -7.50 9.58
C GLY A 92 -10.68 -8.59 8.55
N LEU A 93 -9.40 -8.96 8.39
CA LEU A 93 -8.96 -10.08 7.55
C LEU A 93 -8.08 -11.06 8.32
N SER A 94 -8.12 -12.32 7.89
CA SER A 94 -7.24 -13.39 8.38
C SER A 94 -6.42 -13.99 7.23
N VAL A 95 -5.28 -14.60 7.54
CA VAL A 95 -4.31 -15.12 6.54
C VAL A 95 -4.94 -16.15 5.59
N ASP A 96 -5.92 -16.92 6.06
CA ASP A 96 -6.59 -17.96 5.26
C ASP A 96 -7.85 -17.46 4.52
N ASP A 97 -8.18 -16.16 4.62
CA ASP A 97 -9.35 -15.61 3.93
C ASP A 97 -9.11 -15.55 2.40
N ARG A 98 -10.08 -16.06 1.64
CA ARG A 98 -10.03 -16.01 0.16
C ARG A 98 -10.59 -14.69 -0.33
N LEU A 99 -9.70 -13.79 -0.74
CA LEU A 99 -10.06 -12.45 -1.19
C LEU A 99 -10.50 -12.42 -2.67
N VAL A 100 -11.52 -11.63 -2.98
CA VAL A 100 -11.96 -11.41 -4.37
C VAL A 100 -11.15 -10.27 -5.00
N VAL A 101 -10.31 -10.60 -5.98
CA VAL A 101 -9.45 -9.61 -6.66
C VAL A 101 -10.06 -9.04 -7.94
N LYS A 102 -11.05 -9.71 -8.54
CA LYS A 102 -11.70 -9.31 -9.79
C LYS A 102 -13.19 -9.61 -9.74
N GLY A 103 -13.99 -8.76 -10.40
CA GLY A 103 -15.45 -8.92 -10.45
C GLY A 103 -16.17 -8.53 -9.16
N TYR A 104 -15.49 -7.84 -8.23
CA TYR A 104 -16.07 -7.40 -6.95
C TYR A 104 -17.12 -6.28 -7.10
N GLU A 105 -17.12 -5.54 -8.22
CA GLU A 105 -18.03 -4.42 -8.46
C GLU A 105 -19.51 -4.83 -8.56
N THR A 106 -19.77 -6.04 -9.08
CA THR A 106 -21.13 -6.57 -9.25
C THR A 106 -21.59 -7.41 -8.06
N LEU A 107 -20.70 -7.67 -7.10
CA LEU A 107 -21.02 -8.48 -5.93
C LEU A 107 -21.80 -7.69 -4.89
N ARG A 108 -22.78 -8.37 -4.30
CA ARG A 108 -23.47 -7.95 -3.08
C ARG A 108 -23.16 -8.94 -1.97
N ASN A 109 -23.38 -8.54 -0.73
CA ASN A 109 -23.27 -9.45 0.41
C ASN A 109 -24.12 -10.73 0.18
N ARG A 110 -23.52 -11.90 0.41
CA ARG A 110 -24.07 -13.25 0.17
C ARG A 110 -24.31 -13.62 -1.31
N SER A 111 -23.66 -12.95 -2.25
CA SER A 111 -23.75 -13.34 -3.66
C SER A 111 -23.11 -14.71 -3.87
N LYS A 112 -23.78 -15.60 -4.60
CA LYS A 112 -23.19 -16.87 -5.02
C LYS A 112 -22.05 -16.59 -6.00
N VAL A 113 -20.88 -17.16 -5.73
CA VAL A 113 -19.69 -16.98 -6.56
C VAL A 113 -19.06 -18.32 -6.88
N LYS A 114 -18.53 -18.44 -8.10
CA LYS A 114 -17.69 -19.57 -8.49
C LYS A 114 -16.26 -19.06 -8.60
N VAL A 115 -15.37 -19.65 -7.81
CA VAL A 115 -13.95 -19.29 -7.85
C VAL A 115 -13.37 -19.77 -9.18
N VAL A 116 -12.87 -18.82 -9.98
CA VAL A 116 -12.09 -19.09 -11.18
C VAL A 116 -10.63 -18.82 -10.81
N LYS A 117 -9.76 -19.83 -10.98
CA LYS A 117 -8.32 -19.68 -10.75
C LYS A 117 -7.66 -19.09 -11.99
#